data_AF-A0A7Y9ZE69-F1
#
_entry.id   AF-A0A7Y9ZE69-F1
#
_cell.length_a   1.000
_cell.length_b   1.000
_cell.length_c   1.000
_cell.angle_alpha   90.00
_cell.angle_beta   90.00
_cell.angle_gamma   90.00
#
_symmetry.space_group_name_H-M   'P 1'
#
loop_
_entity.id
_entity.type
_entity.pdbx_description
1 polymer ?
#
loop_
_entity_poly.entity_id
_entity_poly.type
_entity_poly.pdbx_seq_one_letter_code
_entity_poly.pdbx_strand_id
1 'polypeptide(L)'
;MPILLLLVFGIISYGYMLSFRQAISQAAAEGARAAAVAQVAADRDGNALDAVNEALDSYGVTCSGVAGNLRRNDENVGTCSITIAACANDASVQCATVSLDYAYDDHPLLPVPGVGIVLPDNLGYSAVARVS
;
A
#
# COMPACT_ATOMS: atom_id res chain seq x y z
N MET A 1 -0.33 -35.64 -11.84
CA MET A 1 0.86 -34.82 -11.50
C MET A 1 0.77 -33.34 -11.92
N PRO A 2 0.11 -32.90 -13.02
CA PRO A 2 0.01 -31.46 -13.31
C PRO A 2 -0.97 -30.73 -12.37
N ILE A 3 -2.05 -31.39 -11.95
CA ILE A 3 -3.09 -30.80 -11.07
C ILE A 3 -2.55 -30.48 -9.66
N LEU A 4 -1.74 -31.37 -9.08
CA LEU A 4 -1.18 -31.15 -7.74
C LEU A 4 -0.23 -29.94 -7.74
N LEU A 5 0.59 -29.78 -8.79
CA LEU A 5 1.47 -28.62 -8.92
C LEU A 5 0.65 -27.33 -9.08
N LEU A 6 -0.37 -27.32 -9.94
CA LEU A 6 -1.26 -26.16 -10.10
C LEU A 6 -1.92 -25.77 -8.78
N LEU A 7 -2.41 -26.75 -8.01
CA LEU A 7 -3.04 -26.50 -6.72
C LEU A 7 -2.05 -25.90 -5.72
N VAL A 8 -0.83 -26.45 -5.62
CA VAL A 8 0.19 -25.96 -4.71
C VAL A 8 0.63 -24.54 -5.08
N PHE A 9 0.92 -24.28 -6.35
CA PHE A 9 1.28 -22.92 -6.81
C PHE A 9 0.14 -21.93 -6.62
N GLY A 10 -1.11 -22.35 -6.85
CA GLY A 10 -2.29 -21.52 -6.59
C GLY A 10 -2.40 -21.12 -5.12
N ILE A 11 -2.25 -22.06 -4.19
CA ILE A 11 -2.30 -21.78 -2.75
C ILE A 11 -1.17 -20.84 -2.33
N ILE A 12 0.06 -21.08 -2.78
CA ILE A 12 1.22 -20.24 -2.46
C ILE A 12 0.99 -18.80 -2.95
N SER A 13 0.51 -18.65 -4.18
CA SER A 13 0.29 -17.34 -4.80
C SER A 13 -0.82 -16.57 -4.11
N TYR A 14 -1.91 -17.25 -3.76
CA TYR A 14 -3.00 -16.65 -3.00
C TYR A 14 -2.57 -16.26 -1.59
N GLY A 15 -1.81 -17.13 -0.91
CA GLY A 15 -1.26 -16.83 0.42
C GLY A 15 -0.35 -15.61 0.40
N TYR A 16 0.54 -15.52 -0.60
CA TYR A 16 1.46 -14.40 -0.75
C TYR A 16 0.73 -13.08 -1.07
N MET A 17 -0.28 -13.12 -1.94
CA MET A 17 -1.17 -11.98 -2.20
C MET A 17 -1.86 -11.50 -0.93
N LEU A 18 -2.40 -12.42 -0.12
CA LEU A 18 -3.08 -12.08 1.12
C LEU A 18 -2.13 -11.43 2.14
N SER A 19 -0.91 -11.97 2.28
CA SER A 19 0.13 -11.35 3.11
C SER A 19 0.47 -9.95 2.61
N PHE A 20 0.60 -9.74 1.30
CA PHE A 20 0.87 -8.41 0.75
C PHE A 20 -0.28 -7.43 0.97
N ARG A 21 -1.54 -7.89 0.85
CA ARG A 21 -2.71 -7.07 1.17
C ARG A 21 -2.70 -6.60 2.63
N GLN A 22 -2.24 -7.45 3.55
CA GLN A 22 -2.04 -7.06 4.95
C GLN A 22 -0.95 -6.01 5.09
N ALA A 23 0.16 -6.15 4.37
CA ALA A 23 1.24 -5.16 4.36
C ALA A 23 0.77 -3.80 3.81
N ILE A 24 -0.02 -3.76 2.73
CA ILE A 24 -0.62 -2.52 2.22
C ILE A 24 -1.51 -1.87 3.28
N SER A 25 -2.38 -2.64 3.95
CA SER A 25 -3.22 -2.11 5.02
C SER A 25 -2.40 -1.56 6.18
N GLN A 26 -1.33 -2.26 6.57
CA GLN A 26 -0.44 -1.83 7.63
C GLN A 26 0.33 -0.57 7.25
N ALA A 27 0.85 -0.49 6.02
CA ALA A 27 1.59 0.65 5.52
C ALA A 27 0.75 1.93 5.53
N ALA A 28 -0.49 1.85 5.06
CA ALA A 28 -1.40 2.99 5.11
C ALA A 28 -1.68 3.43 6.56
N ALA A 29 -1.94 2.49 7.46
CA ALA A 29 -2.21 2.78 8.87
C ALA A 29 -1.00 3.40 9.58
N GLU A 30 0.21 2.85 9.37
CA GLU A 30 1.43 3.35 9.98
C GLU A 30 1.84 4.71 9.39
N GLY A 31 1.67 4.93 8.08
CA GLY A 31 1.85 6.23 7.46
C GLY A 31 0.95 7.31 8.07
N ALA A 32 -0.35 7.02 8.23
CA ALA A 32 -1.28 7.93 8.89
C ALA A 32 -0.89 8.18 10.35
N ARG A 33 -0.45 7.13 11.08
CA ARG A 33 0.02 7.23 12.46
C ARG A 33 1.28 8.09 12.58
N ALA A 34 2.25 7.92 11.68
CA ALA A 34 3.50 8.66 11.65
C ALA A 34 3.26 10.16 11.43
N ALA A 35 2.34 10.53 10.53
CA ALA A 35 1.90 11.93 10.39
C ALA A 35 1.21 12.45 11.66
N ALA A 36 0.38 11.65 12.32
CA ALA A 36 -0.34 12.05 13.53
C ALA A 36 0.58 12.35 14.72
N VAL A 37 1.69 11.61 14.85
CA VAL A 37 2.64 11.79 15.96
C VAL A 37 3.79 12.76 15.65
N ALA A 38 3.85 13.28 14.43
CA ALA A 38 4.88 14.23 14.03
C ALA A 38 4.80 15.51 14.89
N GLN A 39 5.92 15.88 15.51
CA GLN A 39 6.00 17.03 16.43
C GLN A 39 5.94 18.36 15.67
N VAL A 40 6.46 18.40 14.45
CA VAL A 40 6.49 19.57 13.58
C VAL A 40 5.58 19.32 12.39
N ALA A 41 4.71 20.28 12.06
CA ALA A 41 3.75 20.13 10.97
C ALA A 41 4.41 19.90 9.60
N ALA A 42 5.58 20.51 9.38
CA ALA A 42 6.35 20.35 8.14
C ALA A 42 6.90 18.92 7.93
N ASP A 43 7.05 18.13 8.99
CA ASP A 43 7.62 16.78 8.93
C ASP A 43 6.55 15.70 8.69
N ARG A 44 5.26 16.05 8.74
CA ARG A 44 4.14 15.09 8.64
C ARG A 44 4.18 14.25 7.37
N ASP A 45 4.40 14.94 6.25
CA ASP A 45 4.45 14.35 4.91
C ASP A 45 5.64 13.39 4.77
N GLY A 46 6.83 13.82 5.19
CA GLY A 46 8.04 13.01 5.17
C GLY A 46 7.92 11.77 6.08
N ASN A 47 7.49 11.97 7.32
CA ASN A 47 7.32 10.88 8.28
C ASN A 47 6.29 9.83 7.81
N ALA A 48 5.18 10.27 7.21
CA ALA A 48 4.19 9.36 6.64
C ALA A 48 4.76 8.59 5.44
N LEU A 49 5.49 9.26 4.55
CA LEU A 49 6.10 8.64 3.38
C LEU A 49 7.15 7.59 3.78
N ASP A 50 8.02 7.92 4.73
CA ASP A 50 9.05 7.01 5.23
C ASP A 50 8.43 5.78 5.89
N ALA A 51 7.38 5.97 6.71
CA ALA A 51 6.66 4.87 7.35
C ALA A 51 5.95 3.94 6.34
N VAL A 52 5.36 4.50 5.27
CA VAL A 52 4.79 3.70 4.17
C VAL A 52 5.88 2.88 3.48
N ASN A 53 7.01 3.51 3.17
CA ASN A 53 8.12 2.85 2.47
C ASN A 53 8.75 1.74 3.32
N GLU A 54 8.98 1.98 4.61
CA GLU A 54 9.51 0.98 5.53
C GLU A 54 8.59 -0.23 5.65
N ALA A 55 7.27 -0.02 5.71
CA ALA A 55 6.30 -1.11 5.80
C ALA A 55 6.23 -1.98 4.52
N LEU A 56 6.57 -1.42 3.36
CA LEU A 56 6.49 -2.09 2.05
C LEU A 56 7.84 -2.59 1.52
N ASP A 57 8.95 -2.23 2.17
CA ASP A 57 10.33 -2.53 1.72
C ASP A 57 10.55 -4.03 1.46
N SER A 58 10.00 -4.90 2.33
CA SER A 58 10.10 -6.36 2.19
C SER A 58 9.48 -6.93 0.89
N TYR A 59 8.61 -6.16 0.23
CA TYR A 59 8.00 -6.51 -1.06
C TYR A 59 8.68 -5.82 -2.25
N GLY A 60 9.69 -4.97 -1.98
CA GLY A 60 10.37 -4.14 -2.97
C GLY A 60 9.47 -3.04 -3.54
N VAL A 61 8.42 -2.64 -2.80
CA VAL A 61 7.46 -1.63 -3.22
C VAL A 61 7.72 -0.35 -2.47
N THR A 62 7.79 0.77 -3.18
CA THR A 62 7.99 2.09 -2.58
C THR A 62 7.02 3.11 -3.15
N CYS A 63 6.64 4.08 -2.34
CA CYS A 63 5.94 5.28 -2.75
C CYS A 63 6.95 6.33 -3.20
N SER A 64 6.83 6.81 -4.44
CA SER A 64 7.75 7.78 -5.05
C SER A 64 7.62 9.22 -4.53
N GLY A 65 6.62 9.49 -3.69
CA GLY A 65 6.37 10.79 -3.06
C GLY A 65 4.93 10.87 -2.54
N VAL A 66 4.61 11.94 -1.81
CA VAL A 66 3.28 12.11 -1.19
C VAL A 66 2.11 12.17 -2.16
N ALA A 67 2.33 12.53 -3.43
CA ALA A 67 1.33 12.44 -4.48
C ALA A 67 1.97 11.75 -5.70
N GLY A 68 2.27 10.47 -5.54
CA GLY A 68 3.12 9.73 -6.45
C GLY A 68 2.57 8.37 -6.87
N ASN A 69 3.45 7.60 -7.48
CA ASN A 69 3.22 6.23 -7.87
C ASN A 69 3.82 5.26 -6.85
N LEU A 70 3.17 4.10 -6.69
CA LEU A 70 3.85 2.93 -6.16
C LEU A 70 4.81 2.43 -7.22
N ARG A 71 6.03 2.12 -6.82
CA ARG A 71 7.08 1.60 -7.70
C ARG A 71 7.65 0.30 -7.20
N ARG A 72 8.02 -0.56 -8.15
CA ARG A 72 8.73 -1.81 -7.91
C ARG A 72 9.71 -2.03 -9.06
N ASN A 73 11.00 -2.19 -8.78
CA ASN A 73 12.05 -2.34 -9.81
C ASN A 73 11.97 -1.27 -10.93
N ASP A 74 11.77 -0.01 -10.56
CA ASP A 74 11.59 1.11 -11.50
C ASP A 74 10.33 1.04 -12.40
N GLU A 75 9.40 0.13 -12.14
CA GLU A 75 8.10 0.12 -12.81
C GLU A 75 7.05 0.87 -11.98
N ASN A 76 6.10 1.53 -12.64
CA ASN A 76 4.91 2.05 -11.97
C ASN A 76 3.92 0.90 -11.77
N VAL A 77 3.62 0.56 -10.52
CA VAL A 77 2.76 -0.57 -10.15
C VAL A 77 1.50 -0.15 -9.41
N GLY A 78 1.19 1.15 -9.41
CA GLY A 78 0.00 1.67 -8.74
C GLY A 78 0.10 3.13 -8.31
N THR A 79 -0.78 3.53 -7.42
CA THR A 79 -0.86 4.90 -6.91
C THR A 79 -0.59 4.96 -5.41
N CYS A 80 0.04 6.06 -5.00
CA CYS A 80 0.30 6.37 -3.61
C CYS A 80 -0.04 7.83 -3.35
N SER A 81 -0.93 8.07 -2.38
CA SER A 81 -1.35 9.40 -1.98
C SER A 81 -1.29 9.54 -0.47
N ILE A 82 -0.62 10.59 -0.02
CA ILE A 82 -0.50 11.05 1.35
C ILE A 82 -0.95 12.51 1.32
N THR A 83 -2.01 12.82 2.05
CA THR A 83 -2.60 14.16 2.05
C THR A 83 -2.88 14.60 3.48
N ILE A 84 -2.36 15.78 3.84
CA ILE A 84 -2.75 16.49 5.06
C ILE A 84 -3.76 17.58 4.70
N ALA A 85 -5.02 17.38 5.06
CA ALA A 85 -6.10 18.33 4.76
C ALA A 85 -7.12 18.37 5.90
N ALA A 86 -8.11 19.27 5.78
CA ALA A 86 -9.25 19.27 6.69
C ALA A 86 -9.94 17.89 6.70
N CYS A 87 -10.28 17.38 7.88
CA CYS A 87 -10.96 16.10 7.97
C CYS A 87 -12.34 16.17 7.33
N ALA A 88 -12.75 15.14 6.58
CA ALA A 88 -14.02 15.13 5.85
C ALA A 88 -15.26 15.37 6.74
N ASN A 89 -15.20 14.93 8.01
CA ASN A 89 -16.29 15.03 8.97
C ASN A 89 -16.18 16.25 9.90
N ASP A 90 -15.05 16.97 9.89
CA ASP A 90 -14.82 18.13 10.75
C ASP A 90 -13.74 19.02 10.14
N ALA A 91 -14.16 20.15 9.57
CA ALA A 91 -13.25 21.08 8.90
C ALA A 91 -12.39 21.91 9.86
N SER A 92 -12.64 21.85 11.18
CA SER A 92 -11.86 22.57 12.18
C SER A 92 -10.54 21.87 12.54
N VAL A 93 -10.37 20.63 12.08
CA VAL A 93 -9.24 19.75 12.39
C VAL A 93 -8.60 19.22 11.11
N GLN A 94 -7.30 18.93 11.17
CA GLN A 94 -6.58 18.34 10.05
C GLN A 94 -6.44 16.82 10.23
N CYS A 95 -6.48 16.12 9.11
CA CYS A 95 -6.28 14.68 9.01
C CYS A 95 -5.18 14.37 7.99
N ALA A 96 -4.35 13.39 8.32
CA ALA A 96 -3.52 12.67 7.37
C ALA A 96 -4.34 11.54 6.76
N THR A 97 -4.49 11.56 5.44
CA THR A 97 -5.07 10.46 4.66
C THR A 97 -3.96 9.80 3.86
N VAL A 98 -3.76 8.51 4.07
CA VAL A 98 -2.83 7.69 3.29
C VAL A 98 -3.65 6.70 2.47
N SER A 99 -3.50 6.73 1.15
CA SER A 99 -4.19 5.86 0.21
C SER A 99 -3.15 5.17 -0.68
N LEU A 100 -3.19 3.86 -0.69
CA LEU A 100 -2.32 3.00 -1.48
C LEU A 100 -3.20 2.15 -2.37
N ASP A 101 -2.85 2.04 -3.64
CA ASP A 101 -3.57 1.19 -4.59
C ASP A 101 -2.59 0.53 -5.55
N TYR A 102 -2.41 -0.78 -5.41
CA TYR A 102 -1.46 -1.58 -6.19
C TYR A 102 -2.20 -2.35 -7.28
N ALA A 103 -1.79 -2.18 -8.54
CA ALA A 103 -2.33 -2.89 -9.69
C ALA A 103 -1.79 -4.32 -9.75
N TYR A 104 -2.48 -5.24 -9.08
CA TYR A 104 -1.98 -6.59 -8.82
C TYR A 104 -2.09 -7.53 -10.01
N ASP A 105 -3.14 -7.40 -10.84
CA ASP A 105 -3.29 -8.24 -12.03
C ASP A 105 -2.22 -7.94 -13.09
N ASP A 106 -1.91 -6.65 -13.30
CA ASP A 106 -0.85 -6.21 -14.22
C ASP A 106 0.56 -6.46 -13.66
N HIS A 107 0.74 -6.40 -12.33
CA HIS A 107 2.04 -6.54 -11.67
C HIS A 107 2.03 -7.58 -10.53
N PRO A 108 1.76 -8.87 -10.81
CA PRO A 108 1.68 -9.88 -9.77
C PRO A 108 3.05 -10.10 -9.12
N LEU A 109 3.07 -10.25 -7.80
CA LEU A 109 4.33 -10.45 -7.08
C LEU A 109 4.98 -11.82 -7.35
N LEU A 110 4.17 -12.79 -7.77
CA LEU A 110 4.60 -14.12 -8.21
C LEU A 110 4.04 -14.39 -9.61
N PRO A 111 4.88 -14.49 -10.66
CA PRO A 111 4.43 -14.83 -11.99
C PRO A 111 4.16 -16.34 -12.09
N VAL A 112 2.93 -16.73 -11.80
CA VAL A 112 2.49 -18.14 -11.83
C VAL A 112 1.57 -18.39 -13.04
N PRO A 113 1.94 -19.33 -13.94
CA PRO A 113 1.12 -19.63 -15.12
C PRO A 113 -0.27 -20.15 -14.75
N GLY A 114 -1.31 -19.54 -15.31
CA GLY A 114 -2.68 -20.09 -15.27
C GLY A 114 -3.54 -19.77 -14.04
N VAL A 115 -3.09 -18.90 -13.14
CA VAL A 115 -3.81 -18.53 -11.88
C VAL A 115 -4.20 -17.05 -11.79
N GLY A 116 -3.89 -16.23 -12.80
CA GLY A 116 -4.32 -14.82 -12.86
C GLY A 116 -5.85 -14.63 -12.81
N ILE A 117 -6.63 -15.62 -13.26
CA ILE A 117 -8.09 -15.53 -13.42
C ILE A 117 -8.86 -15.37 -12.08
N VAL A 118 -8.25 -15.67 -10.93
CA VAL A 118 -8.94 -15.71 -9.62
C VAL A 118 -8.41 -14.66 -8.63
N LEU A 119 -7.45 -13.84 -9.06
CA LEU A 119 -6.83 -12.81 -8.23
C LEU A 119 -7.54 -11.46 -8.45
N PRO A 120 -7.52 -10.54 -7.47
CA PRO A 120 -8.12 -9.23 -7.64
C PRO A 120 -7.29 -8.35 -8.57
N ASP A 121 -7.97 -7.47 -9.31
CA ASP A 121 -7.32 -6.49 -10.20
C ASP A 121 -6.38 -5.55 -9.42
N ASN A 122 -6.86 -5.06 -8.28
CA ASN A 122 -6.14 -4.09 -7.45
C ASN A 122 -6.18 -4.48 -5.96
N LEU A 123 -5.13 -4.09 -5.25
CA LEU A 123 -5.04 -4.16 -3.80
C LEU A 123 -4.96 -2.73 -3.25
N GLY A 124 -6.12 -2.20 -2.90
CA GLY A 124 -6.27 -0.85 -2.38
C GLY A 124 -6.57 -0.80 -0.88
N TYR A 125 -5.98 0.17 -0.18
CA TYR A 125 -6.35 0.51 1.20
C TYR A 125 -6.17 2.00 1.48
N SER A 126 -7.05 2.56 2.32
CA SER A 126 -6.95 3.92 2.80
C SER A 126 -7.09 3.99 4.31
N ALA A 127 -6.23 4.77 4.96
CA ALA A 127 -6.26 5.03 6.39
C ALA A 127 -6.22 6.54 6.66
N VAL A 128 -6.90 6.97 7.73
CA VAL A 128 -7.01 8.37 8.11
C VAL A 128 -6.70 8.53 9.60
N ALA A 129 -5.87 9.52 9.95
CA ALA A 129 -5.59 9.87 11.34
C ALA A 129 -5.62 11.40 11.52
N ARG A 130 -6.18 11.86 12.65
CA ARG A 130 -6.21 13.28 13.01
C ARG A 130 -4.81 13.74 13.44
N VAL A 131 -4.40 14.94 12.99
CA VAL A 131 -3.06 15.51 13.23
C VAL A 131 -3.09 16.84 14.02
N SER A 132 -4.27 17.45 14.23
CA SER A 132 -4.45 18.69 15.03
C SER A 132 -5.88 18.79 15.54
#